data_AF-A0A9P3M1B8-F1
#
_entry.id   AF-A0A9P3M1B8-F1
#
_cell.length_a   1.000
_cell.length_b   1.000
_cell.length_c   1.000
_cell.angle_alpha   90.00
_cell.angle_beta   90.00
_cell.angle_gamma   90.00
#
_symmetry.space_group_name_H-M   'P 1'
#
loop_
_entity.id
_entity.type
_entity.pdbx_description
1 polymer ?
#
loop_
_entity_poly.entity_id
_entity_poly.type
_entity_poly.pdbx_seq_one_letter_code
_entity_poly.pdbx_strand_id
1 'polypeptide(L)'
;MSSSQSTLAAANALLSSWREALALTPEELRPILIACTITAANFPKLLVPLVQQALSEIQAGTLSVPAVASDASTSTAGDNKSFADQVRFVRRLRESLYKGSVLCGGPYGINALGALNFALDPELSDAVNAFGPVRGPENKSTDEEYLDRGRKLFQTIYQHHTDPILTRIGNSSQDLVQGILRDTYGKVFPWSKFSSW
;
A
#
# COMPACT_ATOMS: atom_id res chain seq x y z
N MET A 1 -23.09 28.93 -16.07
CA MET A 1 -21.63 28.89 -16.32
C MET A 1 -20.76 28.91 -15.05
N SER A 2 -21.29 29.12 -13.84
CA SER A 2 -20.46 29.24 -12.61
C SER A 2 -20.06 27.91 -11.92
N SER A 3 -20.84 26.83 -12.08
CA SER A 3 -20.57 25.57 -11.38
C SER A 3 -19.31 24.83 -11.88
N SER A 4 -19.01 24.87 -13.18
CA SER A 4 -17.86 24.15 -13.77
C SER A 4 -16.51 24.77 -13.35
N GLN A 5 -16.43 26.10 -13.24
CA GLN A 5 -15.23 26.80 -12.78
C GLN A 5 -14.92 26.54 -11.29
N SER A 6 -15.96 26.44 -10.46
CA SER A 6 -15.83 26.09 -9.04
C SER A 6 -15.26 24.68 -8.85
N THR A 7 -15.75 23.70 -9.62
CA THR A 7 -15.28 22.31 -9.54
C THR A 7 -13.83 22.19 -10.01
N LEU A 8 -13.45 22.91 -11.07
CA LEU A 8 -12.07 22.94 -11.57
C LEU A 8 -11.10 23.57 -10.56
N ALA A 9 -11.50 24.65 -9.88
CA ALA A 9 -10.69 25.27 -8.84
C ALA A 9 -10.48 24.33 -7.64
N ALA A 10 -11.53 23.63 -7.19
CA ALA A 10 -11.45 22.64 -6.11
C ALA A 10 -10.55 21.45 -6.50
N ALA A 11 -10.65 20.97 -7.74
CA ALA A 11 -9.79 19.91 -8.25
C ALA A 11 -8.30 20.33 -8.29
N ASN A 12 -8.01 21.57 -8.73
CA ASN A 12 -6.64 22.08 -8.77
C ASN A 12 -6.05 22.31 -7.36
N ALA A 13 -6.87 22.76 -6.41
CA ALA A 13 -6.46 22.89 -5.01
C ALA A 13 -6.13 21.52 -4.39
N LEU A 14 -6.97 20.52 -4.66
CA LEU A 14 -6.73 19.14 -4.25
C LEU A 14 -5.40 18.65 -4.85
N LEU A 15 -5.22 18.75 -6.17
CA LEU A 15 -3.98 18.31 -6.84
C LEU A 15 -2.72 19.00 -6.32
N SER A 16 -2.82 20.28 -5.94
CA SER A 16 -1.69 21.05 -5.38
C SER A 16 -1.37 20.60 -3.97
N SER A 17 -2.38 20.44 -3.11
CA SER A 17 -2.22 19.89 -1.76
C SER A 17 -1.64 18.46 -1.78
N TRP A 18 -2.06 17.66 -2.75
CA TRP A 18 -1.52 16.32 -2.99
C TRP A 18 -0.05 16.37 -3.38
N ARG A 19 0.34 17.28 -4.28
CA ARG A 19 1.75 17.47 -4.67
C ARG A 19 2.62 17.92 -3.51
N GLU A 20 2.14 18.84 -2.68
CA GLU A 20 2.85 19.29 -1.48
C GLU A 20 3.00 18.14 -0.46
N ALA A 21 1.94 17.37 -0.22
CA ALA A 21 1.99 16.20 0.65
C ALA A 21 2.99 15.14 0.14
N LEU A 22 3.02 14.92 -1.18
CA LEU A 22 3.95 14.01 -1.84
C LEU A 22 5.40 14.54 -1.88
N ALA A 23 5.61 15.86 -1.78
CA ALA A 23 6.93 16.45 -1.68
C ALA A 23 7.56 16.22 -0.29
N LEU A 24 6.73 16.14 0.76
CA LEU A 24 7.16 15.84 2.13
C LEU A 24 7.41 14.33 2.36
N THR A 25 6.94 13.47 1.46
CA THR A 25 7.16 12.03 1.57
C THR A 25 8.54 11.64 1.03
N PRO A 26 9.23 10.68 1.67
CA PRO A 26 10.44 10.09 1.12
C PRO A 26 10.22 9.70 -0.35
N GLU A 27 11.19 9.98 -1.20
CA GLU A 27 11.04 9.84 -2.66
C GLU A 27 10.65 8.42 -3.05
N GLU A 28 11.15 7.44 -2.31
CA GLU A 28 10.87 6.01 -2.47
C GLU A 28 9.40 5.63 -2.20
N LEU A 29 8.66 6.41 -1.40
CA LEU A 29 7.26 6.15 -1.06
C LEU A 29 6.29 6.90 -1.97
N ARG A 30 6.77 7.92 -2.67
CA ARG A 30 5.95 8.80 -3.51
C ARG A 30 5.16 8.03 -4.59
N PRO A 31 5.75 7.09 -5.36
CA PRO A 31 4.99 6.34 -6.37
C PRO A 31 3.92 5.43 -5.76
N ILE A 32 4.21 4.86 -4.59
CA ILE A 32 3.26 4.00 -3.86
C ILE A 32 2.06 4.82 -3.40
N LEU A 33 2.31 6.00 -2.83
CA LEU A 33 1.25 6.89 -2.37
C LEU A 33 0.38 7.37 -3.54
N ILE A 34 0.99 7.80 -4.65
CA ILE A 34 0.27 8.18 -5.87
C ILE A 34 -0.59 7.02 -6.40
N ALA A 35 -0.06 5.79 -6.41
CA ALA A 35 -0.82 4.63 -6.84
C ALA A 35 -2.03 4.34 -5.95
N CYS A 36 -1.89 4.46 -4.63
CA CYS A 36 -3.00 4.34 -3.69
C CYS A 36 -4.08 5.41 -3.94
N THR A 37 -3.69 6.63 -4.26
CA THR A 37 -4.60 7.73 -4.66
C THR A 37 -5.41 7.41 -5.89
N ILE A 38 -4.71 7.03 -6.96
CA ILE A 38 -5.29 6.77 -8.26
C ILE A 38 -6.28 5.62 -8.13
N THR A 39 -5.94 4.63 -7.30
CA THR A 39 -6.83 3.52 -6.95
C THR A 39 -8.07 3.99 -6.21
N ALA A 40 -7.91 4.81 -5.16
CA ALA A 40 -9.04 5.36 -4.40
C ALA A 40 -9.94 6.25 -5.27
N ALA A 41 -9.37 6.94 -6.25
CA ALA A 41 -10.09 7.77 -7.22
C ALA A 41 -10.64 6.96 -8.42
N ASN A 42 -10.47 5.63 -8.42
CA ASN A 42 -10.91 4.72 -9.48
C ASN A 42 -10.40 5.07 -10.89
N PHE A 43 -9.11 5.42 -10.99
CA PHE A 43 -8.43 5.65 -12.28
C PHE A 43 -7.34 4.59 -12.56
N PRO A 44 -7.64 3.28 -12.51
CA PRO A 44 -6.63 2.22 -12.60
C PRO A 44 -5.83 2.23 -13.92
N LYS A 45 -6.38 2.82 -14.99
CA LYS A 45 -5.68 2.99 -16.27
C LYS A 45 -4.42 3.87 -16.17
N LEU A 46 -4.39 4.80 -15.21
CA LEU A 46 -3.23 5.67 -14.98
C LEU A 46 -2.12 4.96 -14.19
N LEU A 47 -2.41 3.79 -13.61
CA LEU A 47 -1.43 3.03 -12.84
C LEU A 47 -0.37 2.40 -13.74
N VAL A 48 -0.73 1.92 -14.93
CA VAL A 48 0.19 1.28 -15.86
C VAL A 48 1.38 2.18 -16.22
N PRO A 49 1.19 3.39 -16.78
CA PRO A 49 2.32 4.26 -17.13
C PRO A 49 3.11 4.71 -15.90
N LEU A 50 2.46 4.91 -14.75
CA LEU A 50 3.13 5.27 -13.49
C LEU A 50 4.09 4.16 -13.03
N VAL A 51 3.63 2.91 -13.05
CA VAL A 51 4.43 1.75 -12.65
C VAL A 51 5.60 1.58 -13.62
N GLN A 52 5.35 1.67 -14.93
CA GLN A 52 6.41 1.56 -15.94
C GLN A 52 7.46 2.66 -15.79
N GLN A 53 7.05 3.88 -15.47
CA GLN A 53 7.95 4.98 -15.17
C GLN A 53 8.80 4.67 -13.93
N ALA A 54 8.18 4.26 -12.82
CA ALA A 54 8.91 3.93 -11.59
C ALA A 54 9.90 2.76 -11.80
N LEU A 55 9.53 1.73 -12.57
CA LEU A 55 10.43 0.62 -12.92
C LEU A 55 11.62 1.09 -13.76
N SER A 56 11.39 2.02 -14.69
CA SER A 56 12.46 2.63 -15.50
C SER A 56 13.40 3.49 -14.66
N GLU A 57 12.86 4.24 -13.69
CA GLU A 57 13.63 5.06 -12.76
C GLU A 57 14.47 4.21 -11.79
N ILE A 58 13.95 3.06 -11.35
CA ILE A 58 14.72 2.08 -10.56
C ILE A 58 15.86 1.52 -11.42
N GLN A 59 15.58 1.16 -12.67
CA GLN A 59 16.60 0.65 -13.59
C GLN A 59 17.69 1.69 -13.91
N ALA A 60 17.31 2.96 -14.02
CA ALA A 60 18.24 4.07 -14.19
C ALA A 60 18.99 4.45 -12.89
N GLY A 61 18.61 3.88 -11.75
CA GLY A 61 19.16 4.21 -10.43
C GLY A 61 18.74 5.57 -9.87
N THR A 62 17.76 6.24 -10.49
CA THR A 62 17.23 7.54 -10.03
C THR A 62 16.20 7.39 -8.91
N LEU A 63 15.56 6.22 -8.81
CA LEU A 63 14.66 5.88 -7.71
C LEU A 63 15.28 4.75 -6.88
N SER A 64 15.61 5.03 -5.62
CA SER A 64 16.16 4.02 -4.71
C SER A 64 15.03 3.31 -3.96
N VAL A 65 15.10 1.98 -3.88
CA VAL A 65 14.19 1.19 -3.04
C VAL A 65 14.98 0.70 -1.84
N PRO A 66 14.71 1.20 -0.61
CA PRO A 66 15.53 0.83 0.54
C PRO A 66 15.41 -0.67 0.82
N ALA A 67 16.54 -1.36 0.92
CA ALA A 67 16.61 -2.76 1.36
C ALA A 67 16.27 -2.85 2.86
N VAL A 68 15.53 -3.88 3.27
CA VAL A 68 15.34 -4.17 4.69
C VAL A 68 16.52 -5.03 5.18
N ALA A 69 16.92 -4.82 6.43
CA ALA A 69 18.13 -5.37 7.05
C ALA A 69 18.27 -6.90 7.06
N SER A 70 17.30 -7.67 6.56
CA SER A 70 17.35 -9.13 6.48
C SER A 70 18.02 -9.69 5.21
N ASP A 71 18.25 -8.87 4.17
CA ASP A 71 18.83 -9.35 2.91
C ASP A 71 20.36 -9.20 2.89
N ALA A 72 21.03 -9.84 3.85
CA ALA A 72 22.46 -10.08 3.78
C ALA A 72 22.74 -11.33 2.94
N SER A 73 22.41 -11.29 1.64
CA SER A 73 22.91 -12.26 0.67
C SER A 73 23.82 -11.56 -0.33
N THR A 74 25.10 -11.91 -0.21
CA THR A 74 26.22 -11.54 -1.06
C THR A 74 25.94 -11.80 -2.54
N SER A 75 25.92 -10.78 -3.41
CA SER A 75 26.28 -10.95 -4.84
C SER A 75 26.39 -9.63 -5.63
N THR A 76 27.61 -9.40 -6.12
CA THR A 76 28.04 -8.98 -7.47
C THR A 76 27.02 -8.49 -8.51
N ALA A 77 27.41 -7.41 -9.22
CA ALA A 77 26.91 -6.85 -10.49
C ALA A 77 25.58 -6.06 -10.47
N GLY A 78 25.65 -4.80 -10.92
CA GLY A 78 24.58 -3.79 -10.79
C GLY A 78 23.22 -4.13 -11.42
N ASP A 79 23.18 -4.99 -12.43
CA ASP A 79 21.92 -5.40 -13.09
C ASP A 79 21.05 -6.28 -12.19
N ASN A 80 21.66 -7.19 -11.42
CA ASN A 80 20.93 -8.03 -10.45
C ASN A 80 20.33 -7.20 -9.32
N LYS A 81 20.98 -6.09 -8.95
CA LYS A 81 20.49 -5.18 -7.91
C LYS A 81 19.25 -4.41 -8.40
N SER A 82 19.29 -3.86 -9.61
CA SER A 82 18.14 -3.16 -10.21
C SER A 82 16.92 -4.07 -10.29
N PHE A 83 17.09 -5.30 -10.78
CA PHE A 83 15.97 -6.25 -10.88
C PHE A 83 15.41 -6.63 -9.50
N ALA A 84 16.27 -6.88 -8.50
CA ALA A 84 15.84 -7.14 -7.13
C ALA A 84 15.07 -5.94 -6.51
N ASP A 85 15.49 -4.71 -6.81
CA ASP A 85 14.82 -3.49 -6.36
C ASP A 85 13.45 -3.30 -7.04
N GLN A 86 13.33 -3.62 -8.34
CA GLN A 86 12.05 -3.66 -9.05
C GLN A 86 11.09 -4.69 -8.43
N VAL A 87 11.57 -5.91 -8.16
CA VAL A 87 10.80 -6.95 -7.46
C VAL A 87 10.31 -6.43 -6.11
N ARG A 88 11.19 -5.82 -5.32
CA ARG A 88 10.84 -5.25 -4.00
C ARG A 88 9.83 -4.13 -4.11
N PHE A 89 9.98 -3.23 -5.08
CA PHE A 89 9.03 -2.15 -5.35
C PHE A 89 7.65 -2.69 -5.67
N VAL A 90 7.53 -3.62 -6.63
CA VAL A 90 6.25 -4.21 -7.03
C VAL A 90 5.59 -4.93 -5.86
N ARG A 91 6.38 -5.67 -5.08
CA ARG A 91 5.94 -6.36 -3.87
C ARG A 91 5.34 -5.38 -2.84
N ARG A 92 6.01 -4.25 -2.58
CA ARG A 92 5.51 -3.17 -1.70
C ARG A 92 4.28 -2.48 -2.27
N LEU A 93 4.22 -2.28 -3.59
CA LEU A 93 3.08 -1.67 -4.24
C LEU A 93 1.83 -2.58 -4.15
N ARG A 94 1.96 -3.88 -4.44
CA ARG A 94 0.88 -4.87 -4.26
C ARG A 94 0.34 -4.85 -2.83
N GLU A 95 1.25 -4.80 -1.87
CA GLU A 95 0.91 -4.72 -0.45
C GLU A 95 0.11 -3.46 -0.10
N SER A 96 0.55 -2.31 -0.60
CA SER A 96 -0.13 -1.02 -0.38
C SER A 96 -1.49 -0.94 -1.07
N LEU A 97 -1.63 -1.51 -2.28
CA LEU A 97 -2.91 -1.59 -2.98
C LEU A 97 -3.90 -2.50 -2.27
N TYR A 98 -3.44 -3.65 -1.75
CA TYR A 98 -4.26 -4.54 -0.93
C TYR A 98 -4.72 -3.84 0.35
N LYS A 99 -3.82 -3.18 1.07
CA LYS A 99 -4.14 -2.38 2.26
C LYS A 99 -5.13 -1.25 1.93
N GLY A 100 -4.92 -0.55 0.82
CA GLY A 100 -5.80 0.52 0.35
C GLY A 100 -7.22 0.02 0.00
N SER A 101 -7.36 -1.22 -0.45
CA SER A 101 -8.67 -1.80 -0.79
C SER A 101 -9.65 -1.89 0.39
N VAL A 102 -9.16 -1.88 1.64
CA VAL A 102 -10.04 -1.81 2.82
C VAL A 102 -10.69 -0.43 2.95
N LEU A 103 -10.05 0.62 2.47
CA LEU A 103 -10.54 1.99 2.57
C LEU A 103 -11.45 2.37 1.40
N CYS A 104 -11.11 1.94 0.19
CA CYS A 104 -11.85 2.28 -1.02
C CYS A 104 -12.81 1.18 -1.50
N GLY A 105 -12.65 -0.05 -1.01
CA GLY A 105 -13.45 -1.21 -1.37
C GLY A 105 -12.72 -2.22 -2.26
N GLY A 106 -13.07 -3.50 -2.10
CA GLY A 106 -12.49 -4.62 -2.83
C GLY A 106 -12.45 -4.45 -4.36
N PRO A 107 -13.52 -3.98 -5.04
CA PRO A 107 -13.52 -3.78 -6.48
C PRO A 107 -12.39 -2.87 -7.00
N TYR A 108 -12.05 -1.79 -6.27
CA TYR A 108 -10.95 -0.91 -6.66
C TYR A 108 -9.59 -1.57 -6.43
N GLY A 109 -9.45 -2.36 -5.36
CA GLY A 109 -8.27 -3.20 -5.16
C GLY A 109 -8.04 -4.19 -6.31
N ILE A 110 -9.11 -4.87 -6.76
CA ILE A 110 -9.05 -5.81 -7.90
C ILE A 110 -8.60 -5.10 -9.17
N ASN A 111 -9.22 -3.96 -9.50
CA ASN A 111 -8.88 -3.20 -10.70
C ASN A 111 -7.43 -2.68 -10.67
N ALA A 112 -6.97 -2.20 -9.52
CA ALA A 112 -5.61 -1.70 -9.36
C ALA A 112 -4.57 -2.82 -9.44
N LEU A 113 -4.81 -3.96 -8.80
CA LEU A 113 -3.92 -5.11 -8.91
C LEU A 113 -3.89 -5.69 -10.34
N GLY A 114 -5.03 -5.67 -11.04
CA GLY A 114 -5.09 -6.02 -12.45
C GLY A 114 -4.23 -5.08 -13.30
N ALA A 115 -4.39 -3.76 -13.15
CA ALA A 115 -3.59 -2.76 -13.85
C ALA A 115 -2.09 -2.86 -13.51
N LEU A 116 -1.74 -3.14 -12.26
CA LEU A 116 -0.35 -3.40 -11.86
C LEU A 116 0.21 -4.60 -12.62
N ASN A 117 -0.49 -5.73 -12.67
CA ASN A 117 -0.03 -6.90 -13.40
C ASN A 117 0.13 -6.65 -14.91
N PHE A 118 -0.71 -5.82 -15.52
CA PHE A 118 -0.55 -5.41 -16.92
C PHE A 118 0.70 -4.54 -17.17
N ALA A 119 1.24 -3.90 -16.13
CA ALA A 119 2.41 -3.04 -16.24
C ALA A 119 3.75 -3.80 -16.17
N LEU A 120 3.73 -5.06 -15.72
CA LEU A 120 4.94 -5.87 -15.54
C LEU A 120 5.26 -6.66 -16.80
N ASP A 121 6.55 -6.79 -17.11
CA ASP A 121 7.00 -7.81 -18.05
C ASP A 121 6.85 -9.23 -17.44
N PRO A 122 6.88 -10.30 -18.26
CA PRO A 122 6.67 -11.66 -17.79
C PRO A 122 7.72 -12.12 -16.75
N GLU A 123 8.98 -11.75 -16.93
CA GLU A 123 10.07 -12.18 -16.05
C GLU A 123 9.93 -11.58 -14.65
N LEU A 124 9.65 -10.28 -14.58
CA LEU A 124 9.38 -9.57 -13.33
C LEU A 124 8.09 -10.07 -12.66
N SER A 125 7.05 -10.34 -13.45
CA SER A 125 5.80 -10.91 -12.93
C SER A 125 6.04 -12.26 -12.26
N ASP A 126 6.76 -13.16 -12.91
CA ASP A 126 7.10 -14.49 -12.39
C ASP A 126 7.96 -14.39 -11.13
N ALA A 127 8.99 -13.53 -11.16
CA ALA A 127 9.86 -13.29 -10.00
C ALA A 127 9.07 -12.78 -8.79
N VAL A 128 8.14 -11.84 -8.98
CA VAL A 128 7.30 -11.32 -7.89
C VAL A 128 6.34 -12.41 -7.36
N ASN A 129 5.77 -13.23 -8.25
CA ASN A 129 4.82 -14.29 -7.86
C ASN A 129 5.50 -15.45 -7.12
N ALA A 130 6.77 -15.74 -7.39
CA ALA A 130 7.53 -16.79 -6.72
C ALA A 130 7.64 -16.60 -5.19
N PHE A 131 7.56 -15.37 -4.69
CA PHE A 131 7.58 -15.09 -3.24
C PHE A 131 6.28 -15.46 -2.51
N GLY A 132 5.19 -15.71 -3.23
CA GLY A 132 3.89 -16.02 -2.65
C GLY A 132 3.26 -14.85 -1.86
N PRO A 133 2.22 -15.14 -1.05
CA PRO A 133 1.53 -14.12 -0.27
C PRO A 133 2.41 -13.50 0.81
N VAL A 134 2.34 -12.18 0.96
CA VAL A 134 3.00 -11.40 2.02
C VAL A 134 2.75 -11.94 3.43
N ARG A 135 1.54 -12.47 3.65
CA ARG A 135 1.10 -12.97 4.96
C ARG A 135 1.64 -14.37 5.24
N GLY A 136 2.45 -14.94 4.33
CA GLY A 136 2.92 -16.31 4.37
C GLY A 136 1.85 -17.29 3.84
N PRO A 137 2.27 -18.51 3.49
CA PRO A 137 1.39 -19.52 2.87
C PRO A 137 0.29 -20.05 3.81
N GLU A 138 0.50 -19.99 5.13
CA GLU A 138 -0.40 -20.63 6.10
C GLU A 138 -1.06 -19.67 7.10
N ASN A 139 -0.76 -18.36 7.03
CA ASN A 139 -1.29 -17.29 7.89
C ASN A 139 -1.86 -17.79 9.24
N LYS A 140 -1.00 -18.39 10.07
CA LYS A 140 -1.37 -19.29 11.18
C LYS A 140 -2.01 -18.61 12.39
N SER A 141 -2.29 -17.31 12.30
CA SER A 141 -2.77 -16.57 13.45
C SER A 141 -4.22 -16.88 13.73
N THR A 142 -4.56 -17.04 15.01
CA THR A 142 -5.94 -17.23 15.44
C THR A 142 -6.70 -15.90 15.37
N ASP A 143 -8.03 -15.96 15.44
CA ASP A 143 -8.87 -14.76 15.48
C ASP A 143 -8.55 -13.87 16.70
N GLU A 144 -8.23 -14.48 17.85
CA GLU A 144 -7.80 -13.77 19.06
C GLU A 144 -6.46 -13.06 18.87
N GLU A 145 -5.50 -13.69 18.19
CA GLU A 145 -4.22 -13.05 17.89
C GLU A 145 -4.37 -11.84 16.97
N TYR A 146 -5.28 -11.91 15.99
CA TYR A 146 -5.57 -10.76 15.14
C TYR A 146 -6.26 -9.64 15.92
N LEU A 147 -7.18 -9.97 16.81
CA LEU A 147 -7.84 -8.99 17.67
C LEU A 147 -6.85 -8.26 18.57
N ASP A 148 -5.96 -8.99 19.25
CA ASP A 148 -4.93 -8.40 20.12
C ASP A 148 -3.98 -7.51 19.31
N ARG A 149 -3.49 -8.00 18.18
CA ARG A 149 -2.62 -7.24 17.28
C ARG A 149 -3.30 -5.98 16.75
N GLY A 150 -4.56 -6.10 16.34
CA GLY A 150 -5.36 -5.00 15.85
C GLY A 150 -5.59 -3.96 16.92
N ARG A 151 -5.92 -4.37 18.15
CA ARG A 151 -6.09 -3.46 19.28
C ARG A 151 -4.79 -2.73 19.62
N LYS A 152 -3.65 -3.42 19.63
CA LYS A 152 -2.33 -2.80 19.85
C LYS A 152 -2.01 -1.74 18.79
N LEU A 153 -2.24 -2.05 17.51
CA LEU A 153 -2.02 -1.10 16.44
C LEU A 153 -2.98 0.09 16.52
N PHE A 154 -4.27 -0.17 16.74
CA PHE A 154 -5.29 0.86 16.93
C PHE A 154 -4.92 1.79 18.10
N GLN A 155 -4.46 1.22 19.21
CA GLN A 155 -4.01 1.97 20.37
C GLN A 155 -2.76 2.81 20.11
N THR A 156 -1.85 2.32 19.27
CA THR A 156 -0.66 3.09 18.87
C THR A 156 -1.05 4.33 18.08
N ILE A 157 -2.06 4.23 17.22
CA ILE A 157 -2.52 5.31 16.34
C ILE A 157 -3.39 6.33 17.10
N TYR A 158 -4.35 5.85 17.89
CA TYR A 158 -5.34 6.70 18.54
C TYR A 158 -5.02 7.03 20.01
N GLN A 159 -4.01 6.37 20.60
CA GLN A 159 -3.49 6.64 21.93
C GLN A 159 -4.60 6.75 22.99
N HIS A 160 -4.68 7.88 23.70
CA HIS A 160 -5.66 8.16 24.74
C HIS A 160 -7.12 8.15 24.27
N HIS A 161 -7.38 8.19 22.95
CA HIS A 161 -8.73 8.18 22.38
C HIS A 161 -9.23 6.78 21.99
N THR A 162 -8.43 5.74 22.21
CA THR A 162 -8.76 4.36 21.82
C THR A 162 -10.10 3.89 22.38
N ASP A 163 -10.23 3.81 23.69
CA ASP A 163 -11.44 3.28 24.33
C ASP A 163 -12.68 4.17 24.11
N PRO A 164 -12.59 5.52 24.13
CA PRO A 164 -13.69 6.38 23.73
C PRO A 164 -14.20 6.12 22.30
N ILE A 165 -13.30 5.95 21.33
CA ILE A 165 -13.67 5.69 19.94
C ILE A 165 -14.32 4.31 19.83
N LEU A 166 -13.71 3.28 20.40
CA LEU A 166 -14.26 1.92 20.34
C LEU A 166 -15.61 1.81 21.04
N THR A 167 -15.80 2.49 22.17
CA THR A 167 -17.09 2.57 22.85
C THR A 167 -18.14 3.23 21.97
N ARG A 168 -17.80 4.35 21.31
CA ARG A 168 -18.73 5.05 20.43
C ARG A 168 -19.13 4.20 19.22
N ILE A 169 -18.17 3.53 18.58
CA ILE A 169 -18.43 2.60 17.47
C ILE A 169 -19.28 1.43 17.97
N GLY A 170 -18.92 0.85 19.12
CA GLY A 170 -19.62 -0.29 19.71
C GLY A 170 -21.07 -0.01 20.11
N ASN A 171 -21.39 1.22 20.49
CA ASN A 171 -22.77 1.66 20.73
C ASN A 171 -23.61 1.67 19.45
N SER A 172 -22.98 1.77 18.27
CA SER A 172 -23.65 1.64 16.97
C SER A 172 -23.62 0.21 16.44
N SER A 173 -22.48 -0.47 16.55
CA SER A 173 -22.31 -1.87 16.12
C SER A 173 -21.08 -2.49 16.77
N GLN A 174 -21.29 -3.56 17.55
CA GLN A 174 -20.20 -4.37 18.10
C GLN A 174 -19.49 -5.16 17.00
N ASP A 175 -20.22 -5.63 15.98
CA ASP A 175 -19.63 -6.33 14.83
C ASP A 175 -18.65 -5.42 14.07
N LEU A 176 -18.96 -4.12 13.97
CA LEU A 176 -18.05 -3.16 13.35
C LEU A 176 -16.75 -2.98 14.17
N VAL A 177 -16.84 -2.99 15.51
CA VAL A 177 -15.64 -3.00 16.37
C VAL A 177 -14.79 -4.24 16.10
N GLN A 178 -15.43 -5.42 16.07
CA GLN A 178 -14.73 -6.69 15.82
C GLN A 178 -14.09 -6.71 14.42
N GLY A 179 -14.81 -6.27 13.38
CA GLY A 179 -14.29 -6.20 12.02
C GLY A 179 -13.13 -5.21 11.87
N ILE A 180 -13.22 -4.03 12.50
CA ILE A 180 -12.12 -3.06 12.49
C ILE A 180 -10.88 -3.64 13.18
N LEU A 181 -11.03 -4.17 14.39
CA LEU A 181 -9.88 -4.65 15.15
C LEU A 181 -9.29 -5.92 14.51
N ARG A 182 -10.10 -6.96 14.26
CA ARG A 182 -9.63 -8.23 13.73
C ARG A 182 -9.21 -8.12 12.27
N ASP A 183 -10.13 -7.68 11.41
CA ASP A 183 -9.97 -7.85 9.96
C ASP A 183 -9.16 -6.69 9.35
N THR A 184 -9.38 -5.46 9.80
CA THR A 184 -8.66 -4.31 9.27
C THR A 184 -7.29 -4.13 9.93
N TYR A 185 -7.26 -3.84 11.24
CA TYR A 185 -6.01 -3.54 11.95
C TYR A 185 -5.19 -4.79 12.28
N GLY A 186 -5.84 -5.94 12.48
CA GLY A 186 -5.21 -7.21 12.81
C GLY A 186 -4.67 -7.97 11.60
N LYS A 187 -5.50 -8.20 10.58
CA LYS A 187 -5.13 -8.98 9.38
C LYS A 187 -4.46 -8.13 8.29
N VAL A 188 -4.98 -6.93 8.01
CA VAL A 188 -4.57 -6.15 6.83
C VAL A 188 -3.44 -5.15 7.12
N PHE A 189 -3.56 -4.33 8.17
CA PHE A 189 -2.59 -3.28 8.50
C PHE A 189 -1.40 -3.61 9.41
N PRO A 190 -1.16 -4.82 9.95
CA PRO A 190 -0.15 -4.99 10.97
C PRO A 190 1.26 -4.60 10.49
N TRP A 191 1.94 -3.79 11.32
CA TRP A 191 3.24 -3.17 11.03
C TRP A 191 4.38 -4.18 10.86
N SER A 192 4.32 -5.31 11.58
CA SER A 192 5.33 -6.39 11.58
C SER A 192 5.65 -7.02 10.22
N LYS A 193 4.83 -6.75 9.21
CA LYS A 193 5.00 -7.33 7.88
C LYS A 193 5.66 -6.37 6.89
N PHE A 194 5.92 -5.10 7.20
CA PHE A 194 6.79 -4.25 6.38
C PHE A 194 8.28 -4.51 6.64
N SER A 195 8.63 -5.05 7.81
CA SER A 195 10.00 -5.35 8.23
C SER A 195 10.54 -6.71 7.76
N SER A 196 9.77 -7.47 6.97
CA SER A 196 10.14 -8.81 6.47
C SER A 196 10.35 -8.85 4.95
N TRP A 197 10.69 -7.73 4.31
CA TRP A 197 10.80 -7.60 2.85
C TRP A 197 12.15 -7.19 2.33
#